data_AF-A0A925B141-F1
#
_entry.id   AF-A0A925B141-F1
#
_cell.length_a   1.000
_cell.length_b   1.000
_cell.length_c   1.000
_cell.angle_alpha   90.00
_cell.angle_beta   90.00
_cell.angle_gamma   90.00
#
_symmetry.space_group_name_H-M   'P 1'
#
loop_
_entity.id
_entity.type
_entity.pdbx_description
1 polymer ?
#
loop_
_entity_poly.entity_id
_entity_poly.type
_entity_poly.pdbx_seq_one_letter_code
_entity_poly.pdbx_strand_id
1 'polypeptide(L)'
;MRIFGLLLAALLLGDLGCHGTSGDERRDVIATVAGSPIYLDEYERELQRFRAGNDDDEAGLPSQTSDEAQKRALLDMLIDRRVVVRAAEDANVIVGTQTVEHAYDKARQG
;
A
#
# COMPACT_ATOMS: atom_id res chain seq x y z
N MET A 1 17.63 41.04 -40.66
CA MET A 1 17.38 39.61 -40.39
C MET A 1 18.65 38.93 -39.86
N ARG A 2 18.98 39.05 -38.56
CA ARG A 2 20.15 38.34 -37.95
C ARG A 2 20.02 38.11 -36.43
N ILE A 3 18.81 37.91 -35.89
CA ILE A 3 18.61 37.74 -34.42
C ILE A 3 18.03 36.34 -34.09
N PHE A 4 17.51 35.62 -35.08
CA PHE A 4 16.88 34.31 -34.87
C PHE A 4 17.86 33.13 -34.70
N GLY A 5 19.16 33.33 -34.88
CA GLY A 5 20.15 32.23 -34.82
C GLY A 5 20.66 31.88 -33.42
N LEU A 6 20.52 32.77 -32.44
CA LEU A 6 21.13 32.59 -31.11
C LEU A 6 20.19 31.94 -30.08
N LEU A 7 18.88 31.90 -30.34
CA LEU A 7 17.90 31.36 -29.39
C LEU A 7 17.76 29.82 -29.48
N LEU A 8 18.23 29.20 -30.57
CA LEU A 8 18.17 27.75 -30.75
C LEU A 8 19.32 27.01 -30.04
N ALA A 9 20.45 27.68 -29.76
CA ALA A 9 21.60 27.06 -29.11
C ALA A 9 21.44 26.90 -27.59
N ALA A 10 20.54 27.67 -26.96
CA ALA A 10 20.27 27.59 -25.53
C ALA A 10 19.37 26.42 -25.12
N LEU A 11 18.63 25.83 -26.07
CA LEU A 11 17.70 24.71 -25.81
C LEU A 11 18.38 23.33 -25.82
N LEU A 12 19.66 23.23 -26.21
CA LEU A 12 20.38 21.96 -26.34
C LEU A 12 21.31 21.63 -25.17
N LEU A 13 21.37 22.46 -24.12
CA LEU A 13 22.20 22.23 -22.92
C LEU A 13 21.40 21.69 -21.71
N GLY A 14 20.12 21.36 -21.88
CA GLY A 14 19.22 20.96 -20.79
C GLY A 14 19.23 19.47 -20.40
N ASP A 15 19.90 18.59 -21.13
CA ASP A 15 19.71 17.12 -20.99
C ASP A 15 20.79 16.38 -20.15
N LEU A 16 21.67 17.09 -19.43
CA LEU A 16 22.77 16.46 -18.68
C LEU A 16 22.50 16.26 -17.17
N GLY A 17 21.24 16.29 -16.74
CA GLY A 17 20.93 16.44 -15.31
C GLY A 17 19.78 15.61 -14.74
N CYS A 18 19.46 14.44 -15.27
CA CYS A 18 18.50 13.52 -14.62
C CYS A 18 19.03 12.07 -14.56
N HIS A 19 20.28 11.88 -14.13
CA HIS A 19 20.70 10.59 -13.56
C HIS A 19 20.44 10.61 -12.06
N GLY A 20 19.14 10.64 -11.71
CA GLY A 20 18.69 10.18 -10.40
C GLY A 20 18.62 8.67 -10.43
N THR A 21 19.76 8.00 -10.32
CA THR A 21 19.80 6.58 -9.97
C THR A 21 19.39 6.46 -8.50
N SER A 22 18.10 6.61 -8.24
CA SER A 22 17.50 6.09 -7.02
C SER A 22 17.68 4.59 -7.10
N GLY A 23 18.52 4.02 -6.24
CA GLY A 23 18.64 2.58 -6.11
C GLY A 23 17.26 2.01 -5.87
N ASP A 24 16.71 1.36 -6.90
CA ASP A 24 15.52 0.54 -6.77
C ASP A 24 15.98 -0.69 -5.97
N GLU A 25 15.93 -0.58 -4.64
CA GLU A 25 15.79 -1.76 -3.79
C GLU A 25 14.56 -2.48 -4.32
N ARG A 26 14.78 -3.44 -5.22
CA ARG A 26 13.73 -4.27 -5.80
C ARG A 26 13.06 -5.00 -4.63
N ARG A 27 11.96 -4.42 -4.15
CA ARG A 27 11.16 -5.01 -3.10
C ARG A 27 10.59 -6.32 -3.63
N ASP A 28 10.69 -7.36 -2.82
CA ASP A 28 10.16 -8.67 -3.18
C ASP A 28 8.63 -8.61 -3.23
N VAL A 29 8.07 -8.99 -4.38
CA VAL A 29 6.62 -9.05 -4.61
C VAL A 29 6.17 -10.49 -4.39
N ILE A 30 5.23 -10.68 -3.46
CA ILE A 30 4.67 -12.01 -3.16
C ILE A 30 3.37 -12.28 -3.94
N ALA A 31 2.64 -11.22 -4.30
CA ALA A 31 1.41 -11.30 -5.07
C ALA A 31 1.14 -9.99 -5.80
N THR A 32 0.33 -10.04 -6.86
CA THR A 32 -0.22 -8.84 -7.52
C THR A 32 -1.73 -9.00 -7.64
N VAL A 33 -2.48 -8.05 -7.08
CA VAL A 33 -3.94 -8.09 -6.99
C VAL A 33 -4.50 -6.82 -7.63
N ALA A 34 -5.36 -6.98 -8.65
CA ALA A 34 -5.95 -5.86 -9.38
C ALA A 34 -4.92 -4.80 -9.86
N GLY A 35 -3.78 -5.27 -10.39
CA GLY A 35 -2.69 -4.41 -10.87
C GLY A 35 -1.83 -3.79 -9.77
N SER A 36 -2.12 -4.10 -8.50
CA SER A 36 -1.40 -3.58 -7.34
C SER A 36 -0.54 -4.66 -6.67
N PRO A 37 0.78 -4.45 -6.53
CA PRO A 37 1.65 -5.41 -5.85
C PRO A 37 1.39 -5.45 -4.34
N ILE A 38 1.54 -6.64 -3.77
CA ILE A 38 1.69 -6.89 -2.33
C ILE A 38 3.16 -7.27 -2.11
N TYR A 39 3.86 -6.48 -1.30
CA TYR A 39 5.28 -6.67 -1.03
C TYR A 39 5.51 -7.55 0.19
N LEU A 40 6.64 -8.26 0.21
CA LEU A 40 7.02 -9.14 1.31
C LEU A 40 7.14 -8.39 2.63
N ASP A 41 7.77 -7.21 2.64
CA ASP A 41 7.96 -6.39 3.84
C ASP A 41 6.63 -5.89 4.44
N GLU A 42 5.66 -5.57 3.58
CA GLU A 42 4.30 -5.21 3.98
C GLU A 42 3.57 -6.39 4.61
N TYR A 43 3.67 -7.55 3.96
CA TYR A 43 3.08 -8.79 4.45
C TYR A 43 3.65 -9.20 5.81
N GLU A 44 4.97 -9.18 5.98
CA GLU A 44 5.63 -9.53 7.24
C GLU A 44 5.23 -8.60 8.38
N ARG A 45 5.13 -7.30 8.10
CA ARG A 45 4.66 -6.30 9.05
C ARG A 45 3.20 -6.53 9.43
N GLU A 46 2.33 -6.84 8.46
CA GLU A 46 0.93 -7.17 8.76
C GLU A 46 0.81 -8.49 9.52
N LEU A 47 1.68 -9.47 9.26
CA LEU A 47 1.68 -10.75 9.98
C LEU A 47 2.04 -10.57 11.45
N GLN A 48 3.00 -9.70 11.76
CA GLN A 48 3.33 -9.35 13.14
C GLN A 48 2.14 -8.69 13.85
N ARG A 49 1.45 -7.74 13.18
CA ARG A 49 0.25 -7.09 13.73
C ARG A 49 -0.91 -8.06 13.91
N PHE A 50 -1.13 -8.93 12.93
CA PHE A 50 -2.18 -9.95 12.95
C PHE A 50 -1.97 -10.90 14.12
N ARG A 51 -0.73 -11.34 14.37
CA ARG A 51 -0.40 -12.17 15.54
C ARG A 51 -0.66 -11.42 16.86
N ALA A 52 -0.11 -10.20 16.99
CA ALA A 52 -0.29 -9.41 18.20
C ALA A 52 -1.78 -9.10 18.53
N GLY A 53 -2.62 -8.86 17.52
CA GLY A 53 -4.05 -8.59 17.73
C GLY A 53 -4.88 -9.82 18.07
N ASN A 54 -4.47 -11.02 17.64
CA ASN A 54 -5.16 -12.27 18.02
C ASN A 54 -4.77 -12.75 19.42
N ASP A 55 -3.58 -12.39 19.90
CA ASP A 55 -3.11 -12.75 21.24
C ASP A 55 -3.87 -11.99 22.37
N ASP A 56 -4.52 -10.86 22.06
CA ASP A 56 -5.27 -10.05 23.02
C ASP A 56 -6.74 -10.53 23.22
N ASP A 57 -7.32 -11.24 22.24
CA ASP A 57 -8.72 -11.72 22.30
C ASP A 57 -8.84 -13.16 22.87
N GLU A 58 -7.79 -13.98 22.80
CA GLU A 58 -7.73 -15.28 23.48
C GLU A 58 -6.92 -15.17 24.77
N ALA A 59 -7.59 -15.33 25.92
CA ALA A 59 -6.97 -15.45 27.23
C ALA A 59 -5.86 -16.53 27.28
N GLY A 60 -4.62 -16.17 26.91
CA GLY A 60 -3.40 -16.95 27.12
C GLY A 60 -3.35 -18.34 26.49
N LEU A 61 -4.24 -18.68 25.56
CA LEU A 61 -4.20 -19.94 24.82
C LEU A 61 -3.43 -19.71 23.51
N PRO A 62 -2.42 -20.54 23.19
CA PRO A 62 -1.72 -20.41 21.93
C PRO A 62 -2.73 -20.60 20.79
N SER A 63 -2.77 -19.65 19.85
CA SER A 63 -3.56 -19.74 18.62
C SER A 63 -3.44 -21.16 18.07
N GLN A 64 -4.50 -21.96 18.17
CA GLN A 64 -4.49 -23.37 17.73
C GLN A 64 -4.41 -23.50 16.21
N THR A 65 -4.33 -22.38 15.51
CA THR A 65 -4.24 -22.28 14.06
C THR A 65 -2.78 -22.42 13.66
N SER A 66 -2.47 -23.38 12.78
CA SER A 66 -1.10 -23.57 12.29
C SER A 66 -0.56 -22.28 11.65
N ASP A 67 0.76 -22.08 11.72
CA ASP A 67 1.42 -20.91 11.12
C ASP A 67 1.02 -20.70 9.65
N GLU A 68 0.91 -21.78 8.88
CA GLU A 68 0.50 -21.74 7.47
C GLU A 68 -0.96 -21.31 7.29
N ALA A 69 -1.85 -21.72 8.19
CA ALA A 69 -3.24 -21.29 8.17
C ALA A 69 -3.38 -19.80 8.53
N GLN A 70 -2.61 -19.30 9.50
CA GLN A 70 -2.55 -17.87 9.83
C GLN A 70 -2.02 -17.05 8.65
N LYS A 71 -0.91 -17.49 8.06
CA LYS A 71 -0.31 -16.85 6.87
C LYS A 71 -1.29 -16.77 5.71
N ARG A 72 -2.05 -17.85 5.47
CA ARG A 72 -3.06 -17.92 4.41
C ARG A 72 -4.24 -17.00 4.69
N ALA A 73 -4.78 -17.01 5.90
CA ALA A 73 -5.88 -16.13 6.30
C ALA A 73 -5.50 -14.66 6.16
N LEU A 74 -4.27 -14.29 6.54
CA LEU A 74 -3.76 -12.94 6.35
C LEU A 74 -3.66 -12.56 4.87
N LEU A 75 -3.11 -13.46 4.05
CA LEU A 75 -2.96 -13.20 2.62
C LEU A 75 -4.33 -13.01 1.96
N ASP A 76 -5.32 -13.82 2.32
CA ASP A 76 -6.70 -13.72 1.84
C ASP A 76 -7.34 -12.36 2.23
N MET A 77 -7.19 -11.96 3.49
CA MET A 77 -7.66 -10.66 3.99
C MET A 77 -7.00 -9.47 3.25
N LEU A 78 -5.69 -9.56 2.96
CA LEU A 78 -4.98 -8.53 2.20
C LEU A 78 -5.44 -8.47 0.74
N ILE A 79 -5.68 -9.63 0.11
CA ILE A 79 -6.24 -9.72 -1.24
C ILE A 79 -7.61 -9.03 -1.27
N ASP A 80 -8.51 -9.41 -0.38
CA ASP A 80 -9.86 -8.85 -0.29
C ASP A 80 -9.83 -7.33 -0.08
N ARG A 81 -9.01 -6.86 0.88
CA ARG A 81 -8.80 -5.43 1.11
C ARG A 81 -8.37 -4.72 -0.17
N ARG A 82 -7.43 -5.30 -0.93
CA ARG A 82 -6.93 -4.68 -2.16
C ARG A 82 -7.99 -4.61 -3.25
N VAL A 83 -8.79 -5.66 -3.40
CA VAL A 83 -9.92 -5.70 -4.33
C VAL A 83 -10.93 -4.60 -3.99
N VAL A 84 -11.33 -4.48 -2.72
CA VAL A 84 -12.31 -3.48 -2.27
C VAL A 84 -11.77 -2.06 -2.45
N VAL A 85 -10.53 -1.80 -2.04
CA VAL A 85 -9.90 -0.47 -2.19
C VAL A 85 -9.82 -0.09 -3.67
N ARG A 86 -9.41 -1.02 -4.54
CA ARG A 86 -9.33 -0.73 -5.98
C ARG A 86 -10.70 -0.44 -6.59
N ALA A 87 -11.71 -1.22 -6.23
CA ALA A 87 -13.08 -0.96 -6.67
C ALA A 87 -13.61 0.40 -6.18
N ALA A 88 -13.25 0.80 -4.96
CA ALA A 88 -13.60 2.11 -4.40
C ALA A 88 -12.90 3.26 -5.15
N GLU A 89 -11.61 3.11 -5.48
CA GLU A 89 -10.86 4.06 -6.30
C GLU A 89 -11.48 4.23 -7.69
N ASP A 90 -11.77 3.12 -8.38
CA ASP A 90 -12.39 3.14 -9.71
C ASP A 90 -13.79 3.78 -9.68
N ALA A 91 -14.51 3.65 -8.56
CA ALA A 91 -15.80 4.28 -8.31
C ALA A 91 -15.72 5.72 -7.77
N ASN A 92 -14.51 6.30 -7.62
CA ASN A 92 -14.28 7.63 -7.02
C ASN A 92 -14.88 7.79 -5.61
N VAL A 93 -14.87 6.73 -4.81
CA VAL A 93 -15.30 6.77 -3.41
C VAL A 93 -14.19 7.38 -2.56
N ILE A 94 -14.45 8.55 -1.98
CA ILE A 94 -13.50 9.27 -1.13
C ILE A 94 -14.06 9.28 0.29
N VAL A 95 -13.28 8.78 1.26
CA VAL A 95 -13.62 8.81 2.68
C VAL A 95 -12.87 9.96 3.35
N GLY A 96 -13.58 10.99 3.79
CA GLY A 96 -13.02 12.13 4.50
C GLY A 96 -12.86 11.87 6.01
N THR A 97 -12.02 12.66 6.68
CA THR A 97 -11.72 12.52 8.11
C THR A 97 -12.97 12.58 8.99
N GLN A 98 -13.89 13.50 8.68
CA GLN A 98 -15.16 13.64 9.40
C GLN A 98 -16.03 12.38 9.31
N THR A 99 -16.01 11.68 8.16
CA THR A 99 -16.74 10.43 7.98
C THR A 99 -16.14 9.33 8.85
N VAL A 100 -14.81 9.28 8.98
CA VAL A 100 -14.12 8.32 9.85
C VAL A 100 -14.42 8.61 11.32
N GLU A 101 -14.33 9.87 11.75
CA GLU A 101 -14.66 10.29 13.11
C GLU A 101 -16.10 9.94 13.49
N HIS A 102 -17.05 10.24 12.60
CA HIS A 102 -18.45 9.89 12.82
C HIS A 102 -18.68 8.38 12.91
N ALA A 103 -18.02 7.59 12.07
CA ALA A 103 -18.10 6.13 12.12
C ALA A 103 -17.51 5.58 13.43
N TYR A 104 -16.40 6.15 13.89
CA TYR A 104 -15.74 5.78 15.14
C TYR A 104 -16.60 6.09 16.37
N ASP A 105 -17.20 7.29 16.42
CA ASP A 105 -18.09 7.69 17.51
C ASP A 105 -19.33 6.80 17.59
N LYS A 106 -19.90 6.46 16.43
CA LYS A 106 -21.04 5.54 16.34
C LYS A 106 -20.69 4.15 16.84
N ALA A 107 -19.50 3.63 16.52
CA ALA A 107 -19.06 2.31 16.96
C ALA A 107 -18.83 2.21 18.48
N ARG A 108 -18.58 3.32 19.18
CA ARG A 108 -18.44 3.36 20.65
C ARG A 108 -19.75 3.45 21.41
N GLN A 109 -20.84 3.82 20.73
CA GLN A 109 -22.15 4.05 21.36
C GLN A 109 -23.09 2.83 21.28
N GLY A 110 -22.69 1.79 20.56
CA GLY A 110 -23.40 0.50 20.48
C GLY A 110 -22.64 -0.59 21.22
#